data_AF-A0A4S4L892-F1
#
_entry.id   AF-A0A4S4L892-F1
#
_cell.length_a   1.000
_cell.length_b   1.000
_cell.length_c   1.000
_cell.angle_alpha   90.00
_cell.angle_beta   90.00
_cell.angle_gamma   90.00
#
_symmetry.space_group_name_H-M   'P 1'
#
loop_
_entity.id
_entity.type
_entity.pdbx_description
1 polymer ?
#
loop_
_entity_poly.entity_id
_entity_poly.type
_entity_poly.pdbx_seq_one_letter_code
_entity_poly.pdbx_strand_id
1 'polypeptide(L)'
;MISNIPKEIRRKPSRHAYVLLGYLSATHLEHITNKSARRHALANLFHACVRHILQPLKRYGVDGKIMASADGTFRRCHPIFTCFIGDYPEQCLVTCTKSGGFPTCDVLRDELRELAHCSPCNLDAVLDAVSQVDQPSSVYTRACLQAGIKLIYHPFWEDLPYVNIFQSITSDILHQLYQGVIKHLISWLKSAFGPSEIDARCLRMPPNHSIHFFSRGISPLSRISGTKHKDICCILLGLVVDLQLPNNLSPHRLIRAVRALLDFTYLAQYPSHSTETLQYMENALHQFHNNKDILVQLGVHENFKILKLHSLWQLCEFNHAIQDTG
;
A
#
# COMPACT_ATOMS: atom_id res chain seq x y z
N MET A 1 2.28 6.56 17.10
CA MET A 1 0.84 6.61 17.44
C MET A 1 0.67 5.88 18.76
N ILE A 2 -0.10 6.42 19.72
CA ILE A 2 -0.37 5.67 20.96
C ILE A 2 -1.52 4.71 20.64
N SER A 3 -1.21 3.42 20.50
CA SER A 3 -2.13 2.38 20.01
C SER A 3 -3.33 2.11 20.92
N ASN A 4 -3.26 2.56 22.18
CA ASN A 4 -4.33 2.42 23.18
C ASN A 4 -5.41 3.53 23.11
N ILE A 5 -5.35 4.45 22.14
CA ILE A 5 -6.37 5.49 21.96
C ILE A 5 -7.46 4.99 20.99
N PRO A 6 -8.76 5.08 21.35
CA PRO A 6 -9.87 4.75 20.45
C PRO A 6 -9.74 5.41 19.07
N LYS A 7 -10.05 4.65 18.01
CA LYS A 7 -9.91 5.11 16.61
C LYS A 7 -10.66 6.42 16.34
N GLU A 8 -11.86 6.56 16.90
CA GLU A 8 -12.69 7.77 16.79
C GLU A 8 -12.06 9.03 17.40
N ILE A 9 -11.20 8.86 18.41
CA ILE A 9 -10.41 9.95 19.02
C ILE A 9 -9.17 10.19 18.15
N ARG A 10 -8.48 9.13 17.70
CA ARG A 10 -7.32 9.24 16.79
C ARG A 10 -7.67 10.01 15.52
N ARG A 11 -8.85 9.79 14.94
CA ARG A 11 -9.29 10.47 13.70
C ARG A 11 -9.65 11.95 13.87
N LYS A 12 -9.63 12.50 15.09
CA LYS A 12 -9.91 13.92 15.36
C LYS A 12 -8.59 14.65 15.59
N PRO A 13 -8.08 15.44 14.63
CA PRO A 13 -6.81 16.17 14.80
C PRO A 13 -6.79 17.06 16.05
N SER A 14 -7.95 17.63 16.43
CA SER A 14 -8.13 18.44 17.63
C SER A 14 -7.94 17.70 18.95
N ARG A 15 -7.87 16.36 18.95
CA ARG A 15 -7.65 15.53 20.14
C ARG A 15 -6.18 15.20 20.38
N HIS A 16 -5.26 15.69 19.55
CA HIS A 16 -3.81 15.54 19.74
C HIS A 16 -3.35 14.09 20.01
N ALA A 17 -4.05 13.10 19.44
CA ALA A 17 -3.73 11.67 19.58
C ALA A 17 -2.46 11.24 18.80
N TYR A 18 -1.82 12.18 18.12
CA TYR A 18 -0.53 12.05 17.47
C TYR A 18 0.42 13.09 18.05
N VAL A 19 1.66 12.65 18.30
CA VAL A 19 2.75 13.52 18.74
C VAL A 19 3.78 13.55 17.62
N LEU A 20 4.17 14.76 17.21
CA LEU A 20 5.27 14.95 16.28
C LEU A 20 6.58 14.58 16.98
N LEU A 21 7.32 13.60 16.44
CA LEU A 21 8.60 13.16 17.01
C LEU A 21 9.79 13.94 16.46
N GLY A 22 9.69 14.46 15.23
CA GLY A 22 10.76 15.23 14.61
C GLY A 22 10.45 15.60 13.17
N TYR A 23 11.20 16.55 12.64
CA TYR A 23 11.20 16.91 11.23
C TYR A 23 12.37 16.22 10.53
N LEU A 24 12.12 15.74 9.31
CA LEU A 24 13.17 15.21 8.44
C LEU A 24 13.76 16.32 7.58
N SER A 25 15.02 16.17 7.19
CA SER A 25 15.68 17.12 6.31
C SER A 25 15.00 17.18 4.94
N ALA A 26 14.68 18.38 4.47
CA ALA A 26 14.11 18.64 3.15
C ALA A 26 15.18 18.88 2.06
N THR A 27 16.46 18.57 2.35
CA THR A 27 17.55 18.81 1.39
C THR A 27 17.40 17.96 0.14
N HIS A 28 17.71 18.56 -1.02
CA HIS A 28 17.75 17.87 -2.30
C HIS A 28 19.17 17.43 -2.70
N LEU A 29 20.20 17.80 -1.93
CA LEU A 29 21.63 17.53 -2.21
C LEU A 29 22.02 17.86 -3.66
N GLU A 30 21.59 19.02 -4.18
CA GLU A 30 21.75 19.39 -5.59
C GLU A 30 23.20 19.48 -6.05
N HIS A 31 24.13 19.74 -5.12
CA HIS A 31 25.57 19.72 -5.37
C HIS A 31 26.10 18.35 -5.81
N ILE A 32 25.39 17.25 -5.52
CA ILE A 32 25.71 15.92 -6.04
C ILE A 32 25.14 15.80 -7.46
N THR A 33 25.99 16.02 -8.46
CA THR A 33 25.59 16.03 -9.87
C THR A 33 25.19 14.65 -10.40
N ASN A 34 25.82 13.58 -9.89
CA ASN A 34 25.46 12.21 -10.24
C ASN A 34 24.11 11.82 -9.61
N LYS A 35 23.08 11.66 -10.45
CA LYS A 35 21.71 11.34 -10.00
C LYS A 35 21.60 10.05 -9.18
N SER A 36 22.40 9.03 -9.49
CA SER A 36 22.38 7.76 -8.76
C SER A 36 22.97 7.93 -7.36
N ALA A 37 24.17 8.53 -7.29
CA ALA A 37 24.84 8.86 -6.04
C ALA A 37 23.98 9.80 -5.17
N ARG A 38 23.28 10.75 -5.77
CA ARG A 38 22.38 11.66 -5.05
C ARG A 38 21.19 10.94 -4.42
N ARG A 39 20.50 10.07 -5.18
CA ARG A 39 19.41 9.23 -4.64
C ARG A 39 19.92 8.34 -3.50
N HIS A 40 21.13 7.83 -3.66
CA HIS A 40 21.80 7.00 -2.68
C HIS A 40 22.07 7.74 -1.36
N ALA A 41 22.65 8.94 -1.46
CA ALA A 41 22.92 9.81 -0.33
C ALA A 41 21.64 10.27 0.38
N LEU A 42 20.60 10.63 -0.39
CA LEU A 42 19.29 11.00 0.17
C LEU A 42 18.64 9.85 0.94
N ALA A 43 18.72 8.62 0.43
CA ALA A 43 18.20 7.45 1.12
C ALA A 43 18.94 7.20 2.44
N ASN A 44 20.27 7.22 2.43
CA ASN A 44 21.07 7.07 3.65
C ASN A 44 20.84 8.20 4.66
N LEU A 45 20.67 9.44 4.18
CA LEU A 45 20.32 10.58 5.04
C LEU A 45 18.96 10.37 5.71
N PHE A 46 17.96 9.88 4.97
CA PHE A 46 16.66 9.53 5.54
C PHE A 46 16.81 8.48 6.67
N HIS A 47 17.51 7.37 6.42
CA HIS A 47 17.70 6.34 7.45
C HIS A 47 18.49 6.87 8.65
N ALA A 48 19.52 7.69 8.44
CA ALA A 48 20.28 8.32 9.52
C ALA A 48 19.41 9.24 10.39
N CYS A 49 18.58 10.09 9.76
CA CYS A 49 17.65 10.97 10.48
C CYS A 49 16.62 10.17 11.28
N VAL A 50 15.97 9.17 10.66
CA VAL A 50 14.97 8.36 11.35
C VAL A 50 15.60 7.53 12.47
N ARG A 51 16.81 6.98 12.25
CA ARG A 51 17.57 6.25 13.28
C ARG A 51 17.85 7.15 14.48
N HIS A 52 18.25 8.39 14.25
CA HIS A 52 18.48 9.35 15.32
C HIS A 52 17.20 9.65 16.11
N ILE A 53 16.09 9.92 15.42
CA ILE A 53 14.79 10.19 16.05
C ILE A 53 14.29 9.00 16.88
N LEU A 54 14.44 7.78 16.35
CA LEU A 54 13.95 6.55 16.99
C LEU A 54 14.95 5.89 17.95
N GLN A 55 16.15 6.46 18.12
CA GLN A 55 17.20 5.92 18.99
C GLN A 55 16.70 5.53 20.40
N PRO A 56 15.83 6.31 21.08
CA PRO A 56 15.32 5.94 22.39
C PRO A 56 14.56 4.62 22.43
N LEU A 57 13.95 4.20 21.31
CA LEU A 57 13.19 2.95 21.22
C LEU A 57 14.07 1.71 21.37
N LYS A 58 15.37 1.79 21.03
CA LYS A 58 16.32 0.68 21.23
C LYS A 58 16.35 0.22 22.69
N ARG A 59 16.43 1.20 23.60
CA ARG A 59 16.45 0.95 25.05
C ARG A 59 15.04 0.74 25.59
N TYR A 60 14.16 1.72 25.38
CA TYR A 60 12.85 1.72 26.03
C TYR A 60 11.88 0.70 25.46
N GLY A 61 12.11 0.18 24.24
CA GLY A 61 11.35 -0.95 23.72
C GLY A 61 11.55 -2.23 24.54
N VAL A 62 12.77 -2.46 25.05
CA VAL A 62 13.10 -3.62 25.89
C VAL A 62 12.87 -3.32 27.37
N ASP A 63 13.46 -2.24 27.87
CA ASP A 63 13.42 -1.90 29.30
C ASP A 63 12.07 -1.34 29.73
N GLY A 64 11.28 -0.82 28.79
CA GLY A 64 10.10 -0.03 29.11
C GLY A 64 10.46 1.33 29.72
N LYS A 65 9.46 2.21 29.78
CA LYS A 65 9.54 3.52 30.44
C LYS A 65 8.23 3.78 31.17
N ILE A 66 8.32 4.37 32.36
CA ILE A 66 7.11 4.80 33.08
C ILE A 66 6.47 5.95 32.29
N MET A 67 5.23 5.75 31.85
CA MET A 67 4.46 6.70 31.07
C MET A 67 3.03 6.77 31.60
N ALA A 68 2.44 7.96 31.56
CA ALA A 68 1.02 8.12 31.85
C ALA A 68 0.19 7.49 30.73
N SER A 69 -0.74 6.63 31.09
CA SER A 69 -1.73 6.06 30.18
C SER A 69 -2.90 7.02 29.95
N ALA A 70 -3.76 6.71 28.99
CA ALA A 70 -4.92 7.55 28.66
C ALA A 70 -5.95 7.67 29.82
N ASP A 71 -5.92 6.74 30.78
CA ASP A 71 -6.73 6.73 31.99
C ASP A 71 -6.10 7.51 33.16
N GLY A 72 -4.94 8.15 32.96
CA GLY A 72 -4.20 8.87 33.99
C GLY A 72 -3.33 7.97 34.88
N THR A 73 -3.35 6.64 34.66
CA THR A 73 -2.53 5.69 35.44
C THR A 73 -1.12 5.60 34.86
N PHE A 74 -0.11 5.59 35.73
CA PHE A 74 1.27 5.35 35.30
C PHE A 74 1.52 3.86 35.08
N ARG A 75 2.00 3.51 33.89
CA ARG A 75 2.33 2.13 33.53
C ARG A 75 3.75 2.06 32.97
N ARG A 76 4.39 0.91 33.11
CA ARG A 76 5.62 0.60 32.38
C ARG A 76 5.24 0.31 30.93
N CYS A 77 5.44 1.28 30.05
CA CYS A 77 5.12 1.18 28.64
C CYS A 77 6.38 0.87 27.83
N HIS A 78 6.24 -0.03 26.86
CA HIS A 78 7.31 -0.44 25.96
C HIS A 78 7.04 0.15 24.58
N PRO A 79 7.54 1.37 24.27
CA PRO A 79 7.33 1.96 22.96
C PRO A 79 8.12 1.19 21.91
N ILE A 80 7.41 0.68 20.90
CA ILE A 80 7.97 -0.07 19.78
C ILE A 80 7.56 0.57 18.46
N PHE A 81 8.38 0.35 17.43
CA PHE A 81 8.01 0.73 16.06
C PHE A 81 7.10 -0.37 15.50
N THR A 82 5.84 -0.03 15.21
CA THR A 82 4.84 -1.04 14.81
C THR A 82 4.50 -0.99 13.33
N CYS A 83 4.41 0.21 12.75
CA CYS A 83 3.93 0.36 11.40
C CYS A 83 4.47 1.60 10.70
N PHE A 84 4.63 1.48 9.39
CA PHE A 84 4.93 2.56 8.47
C PHE A 84 3.77 2.71 7.47
N ILE A 85 3.26 3.94 7.36
CA ILE A 85 2.27 4.32 6.37
C ILE A 85 2.96 5.24 5.38
N GLY A 86 3.02 4.83 4.13
CA GLY A 86 3.61 5.61 3.05
C GLY A 86 3.20 5.08 1.69
N ASP A 87 3.43 5.88 0.66
CA ASP A 87 3.23 5.44 -0.71
C ASP A 87 4.31 4.42 -1.15
N TYR A 88 4.17 3.84 -2.35
CA TYR A 88 5.10 2.80 -2.81
C TYR A 88 6.59 3.24 -2.80
N PRO A 89 6.96 4.42 -3.34
CA PRO A 89 8.32 4.95 -3.19
C PRO A 89 8.82 5.03 -1.75
N GLU A 90 8.00 5.51 -0.81
CA GLU A 90 8.34 5.62 0.61
C GLU A 90 8.48 4.23 1.26
N GLN A 91 7.62 3.28 0.91
CA GLN A 91 7.73 1.89 1.36
C GLN A 91 9.06 1.28 0.91
N CYS A 92 9.41 1.39 -0.38
CA CYS A 92 10.70 0.93 -0.90
C CYS A 92 11.91 1.66 -0.31
N LEU A 93 11.74 2.89 0.20
CA LEU A 93 12.79 3.59 0.91
C LEU A 93 12.98 2.94 2.29
N VAL A 94 11.91 2.82 3.06
CA VAL A 94 11.95 2.30 4.44
C VAL A 94 12.40 0.85 4.52
N THR A 95 11.96 -0.01 3.60
CA THR A 95 12.33 -1.44 3.57
C THR A 95 13.67 -1.70 2.87
N CYS A 96 14.36 -0.65 2.42
CA CYS A 96 15.56 -0.73 1.58
C CYS A 96 15.33 -1.47 0.25
N THR A 97 14.09 -1.77 -0.15
CA THR A 97 13.80 -2.53 -1.39
C THR A 97 14.14 -1.75 -2.65
N LYS A 98 14.67 -2.42 -3.67
CA LYS A 98 14.93 -1.82 -4.99
C LYS A 98 13.63 -1.40 -5.69
N SER A 99 13.69 -0.31 -6.46
CA SER A 99 12.53 0.16 -7.22
C SER A 99 12.07 -0.90 -8.22
N GLY A 100 10.77 -1.20 -8.22
CA GLY A 100 10.18 -2.27 -9.03
C GLY A 100 10.06 -3.61 -8.31
N GLY A 101 10.65 -3.76 -7.11
CA GLY A 101 10.45 -4.90 -6.22
C GLY A 101 9.27 -4.71 -5.27
N PHE A 102 9.04 -5.69 -4.40
CA PHE A 102 7.96 -5.69 -3.43
C PHE A 102 8.49 -5.43 -2.01
N PRO A 103 7.96 -4.42 -1.29
CA PRO A 103 8.42 -4.10 0.06
C PRO A 103 8.12 -5.15 1.12
N THR A 104 7.38 -6.21 0.82
CA THR A 104 6.93 -7.19 1.82
C THR A 104 7.09 -8.65 1.40
N CYS A 105 7.51 -8.91 0.16
CA CYS A 105 7.73 -10.26 -0.35
C CYS A 105 8.89 -10.34 -1.36
N ASP A 106 9.45 -11.53 -1.52
CA ASP A 106 10.66 -11.76 -2.33
C ASP A 106 10.36 -12.10 -3.81
N VAL A 107 9.15 -11.85 -4.29
CA VAL A 107 8.78 -12.21 -5.67
C VAL A 107 9.45 -11.33 -6.71
N LEU A 108 10.03 -11.97 -7.72
CA LEU A 108 10.53 -11.27 -8.89
C LEU A 108 9.37 -10.79 -9.76
N ARG A 109 9.51 -9.59 -10.32
CA ARG A 109 8.48 -8.98 -11.16
C ARG A 109 8.07 -9.85 -12.35
N ASP A 110 9.02 -10.58 -12.92
CA ASP A 110 8.76 -11.46 -14.05
C ASP A 110 8.06 -12.75 -13.66
N GLU A 111 8.17 -13.12 -12.39
CA GLU A 111 7.53 -14.28 -11.76
C GLU A 111 6.17 -13.95 -11.14
N LEU A 112 5.65 -12.73 -11.35
CA LEU A 112 4.32 -12.35 -10.90
C LEU A 112 3.26 -13.24 -11.59
N ARG A 113 2.92 -14.35 -10.93
CA ARG A 113 1.88 -15.29 -11.36
C ARG A 113 0.54 -14.90 -10.74
N GLU A 114 -0.51 -15.46 -11.32
CA GLU A 114 -1.86 -14.91 -11.25
C GLU A 114 -2.54 -14.90 -9.88
N LEU A 115 -1.98 -15.49 -8.83
CA LEU A 115 -2.44 -15.40 -7.43
C LEU A 115 -1.46 -16.21 -6.58
N ALA A 116 -0.19 -15.80 -6.56
CA ALA A 116 0.86 -16.60 -5.92
C ALA A 116 1.01 -16.21 -4.45
N HIS A 117 0.94 -17.20 -3.56
CA HIS A 117 1.54 -17.08 -2.23
C HIS A 117 3.01 -16.72 -2.40
N CYS A 118 3.41 -15.62 -1.79
CA CYS A 118 4.78 -15.13 -1.86
C CYS A 118 5.44 -15.38 -0.52
N SER A 119 6.67 -15.88 -0.54
CA SER A 119 7.46 -15.92 0.67
C SER A 119 7.67 -14.49 1.20
N PRO A 120 7.47 -14.26 2.51
CA PRO A 120 7.79 -12.98 3.12
C PRO A 120 9.30 -12.74 2.99
N CYS A 121 9.67 -11.46 2.94
CA CYS A 121 11.09 -11.09 2.91
C CYS A 121 11.83 -11.65 4.13
N ASN A 122 12.97 -12.30 3.87
CA ASN A 122 13.81 -12.86 4.92
C ASN A 122 14.60 -11.74 5.63
N LEU A 123 14.11 -11.30 6.79
CA LEU A 123 14.74 -10.26 7.59
C LEU A 123 16.17 -10.63 8.02
N ASP A 124 16.40 -11.88 8.42
CA ASP A 124 17.71 -12.33 8.90
C ASP A 124 18.76 -12.24 7.77
N ALA A 125 18.41 -12.67 6.56
CA ALA A 125 19.28 -12.54 5.39
C ALA A 125 19.61 -11.07 5.07
N VAL A 126 18.67 -10.16 5.30
CA VAL A 126 18.90 -8.73 5.11
C VAL A 126 19.79 -8.15 6.22
N LEU A 127 19.57 -8.54 7.49
CA LEU A 127 20.43 -8.13 8.60
C LEU A 127 21.86 -8.66 8.43
N ASP A 128 22.01 -9.90 7.98
CA ASP A 128 23.31 -10.49 7.65
C ASP A 128 24.02 -9.68 6.56
N ALA A 129 23.30 -9.24 5.51
CA ALA A 129 23.87 -8.40 4.47
C ALA A 129 24.25 -7.00 4.98
N VAL A 130 23.41 -6.39 5.83
CA VAL A 130 23.67 -5.08 6.45
C VAL A 130 24.89 -5.15 7.40
N SER A 131 25.09 -6.26 8.11
CA SER A 131 26.24 -6.45 9.01
C SER A 131 27.60 -6.41 8.29
N GLN A 132 27.62 -6.59 6.97
CA GLN A 132 28.83 -6.52 6.15
C GLN A 132 29.23 -5.09 5.79
N VAL A 133 28.59 -4.07 6.36
CA VAL A 133 28.82 -2.65 6.02
C VAL A 133 30.28 -2.19 6.18
N ASP A 134 30.99 -2.74 7.16
CA ASP A 134 32.41 -2.43 7.44
C ASP A 134 33.38 -3.25 6.59
N GLN A 135 32.88 -4.20 5.79
CA GLN A 135 33.70 -4.97 4.84
C GLN A 135 34.05 -4.13 3.60
N PRO A 136 35.03 -4.56 2.78
CA PRO A 136 35.32 -3.89 1.51
C PRO A 136 34.05 -3.68 0.68
N SER A 137 33.93 -2.51 0.05
CA SER A 137 32.70 -2.08 -0.67
C SER A 137 32.17 -3.12 -1.67
N SER A 138 33.06 -3.90 -2.30
CA SER A 138 32.68 -5.00 -3.21
C SER A 138 31.94 -6.14 -2.49
N VAL A 139 32.34 -6.49 -1.27
CA VAL A 139 31.72 -7.53 -0.43
C VAL A 139 30.35 -7.07 0.02
N TYR A 140 30.26 -5.88 0.59
CA TYR A 140 28.99 -5.30 1.03
C TYR A 140 28.00 -5.14 -0.14
N THR A 141 28.49 -4.67 -1.29
CA THR A 141 27.67 -4.52 -2.49
C THR A 141 27.10 -5.85 -2.97
N ARG A 142 27.92 -6.90 -2.95
CA ARG A 142 27.49 -8.24 -3.32
C ARG A 142 26.46 -8.79 -2.33
N ALA A 143 26.67 -8.62 -1.03
CA ALA A 143 25.73 -9.07 0.00
C ALA A 143 24.36 -8.40 -0.15
N CYS A 144 24.33 -7.07 -0.30
CA CYS A 144 23.08 -6.32 -0.54
C CYS A 144 22.41 -6.72 -1.86
N LEU A 145 23.18 -7.01 -2.91
CA LEU A 145 22.64 -7.49 -4.18
C LEU A 145 21.95 -8.84 -4.03
N GLN A 146 22.57 -9.79 -3.31
CA GLN A 146 22.04 -11.12 -3.04
C GLN A 146 20.80 -11.06 -2.14
N ALA A 147 20.78 -10.17 -1.15
CA ALA A 147 19.63 -9.94 -0.27
C ALA A 147 18.53 -9.07 -0.91
N GLY A 148 18.69 -8.62 -2.17
CA GLY A 148 17.65 -7.85 -2.88
C GLY A 148 17.47 -6.40 -2.44
N ILE A 149 18.34 -5.86 -1.58
CA ILE A 149 18.21 -4.51 -1.01
C ILE A 149 19.13 -3.47 -1.67
N LYS A 150 18.82 -2.19 -1.45
CA LYS A 150 19.68 -1.03 -1.74
C LYS A 150 20.83 -0.98 -0.72
N LEU A 151 21.93 -0.30 -1.08
CA LEU A 151 23.13 -0.16 -0.25
C LEU A 151 22.91 0.84 0.91
N ILE A 152 22.06 0.52 1.87
CA ILE A 152 21.80 1.40 3.03
C ILE A 152 22.72 1.00 4.17
N TYR A 153 23.66 1.87 4.55
CA TYR A 153 24.71 1.56 5.53
C TYR A 153 24.13 1.09 6.87
N HIS A 154 23.24 1.90 7.46
CA HIS A 154 22.62 1.63 8.75
C HIS A 154 21.12 1.93 8.69
N PRO A 155 20.30 0.98 8.19
CA PRO A 155 18.85 1.13 8.20
C PRO A 155 18.36 1.44 9.62
N PHE A 156 17.41 2.36 9.77
CA PHE A 156 16.97 2.81 11.10
C PHE A 156 16.39 1.69 11.99
N TRP A 157 15.88 0.62 11.38
CA TRP A 157 15.23 -0.49 12.05
C TRP A 157 16.19 -1.64 12.41
N GLU A 158 17.44 -1.61 11.95
CA GLU A 158 18.48 -2.64 12.20
C GLU A 158 18.62 -3.00 13.69
N ASP A 159 18.52 -1.97 14.54
CA ASP A 159 18.78 -2.05 15.97
C ASP A 159 17.51 -2.04 16.84
N LEU A 160 16.33 -1.95 16.22
CA LEU A 160 15.08 -1.76 16.96
C LEU A 160 14.55 -3.12 17.46
N PRO A 161 14.15 -3.22 18.74
CA PRO A 161 13.65 -4.48 19.28
C PRO A 161 12.27 -4.81 18.72
N TYR A 162 12.04 -6.10 18.43
CA TYR A 162 10.75 -6.64 17.99
C TYR A 162 10.23 -6.06 16.66
N VAL A 163 11.13 -5.56 15.81
CA VAL A 163 10.75 -4.98 14.51
C VAL A 163 11.08 -5.92 13.37
N ASN A 164 10.06 -6.30 12.60
CA ASN A 164 10.23 -6.77 11.24
C ASN A 164 9.69 -5.70 10.29
N ILE A 165 10.60 -5.01 9.58
CA ILE A 165 10.22 -3.87 8.73
C ILE A 165 9.28 -4.30 7.59
N PHE A 166 9.46 -5.51 7.05
CA PHE A 166 8.67 -6.04 5.95
C PHE A 166 7.23 -6.39 6.38
N GLN A 167 7.02 -6.66 7.67
CA GLN A 167 5.69 -6.85 8.26
C GLN A 167 5.09 -5.55 8.81
N SER A 168 5.91 -4.50 8.94
CA SER A 168 5.48 -3.19 9.44
C SER A 168 4.90 -2.30 8.34
N ILE A 169 4.94 -2.70 7.07
CA ILE A 169 4.41 -1.92 5.97
C ILE A 169 2.89 -2.07 5.88
N THR A 170 2.19 -0.94 5.94
CA THR A 170 0.73 -0.90 5.82
C THR A 170 0.33 -0.36 4.45
N SER A 171 -0.71 -0.95 3.86
CA SER A 171 -1.23 -0.48 2.58
C SER A 171 -2.05 0.79 2.77
N ASP A 172 -1.71 1.83 2.01
CA ASP A 172 -2.53 3.03 1.92
C ASP A 172 -3.70 2.84 0.93
N ILE A 173 -4.93 2.97 1.42
CA ILE A 173 -6.16 2.87 0.64
C ILE A 173 -6.16 3.88 -0.52
N LEU A 174 -5.67 5.10 -0.28
CA LEU A 174 -5.70 6.13 -1.32
C LEU A 174 -4.73 5.79 -2.47
N HIS A 175 -3.45 5.59 -2.18
CA HIS A 175 -2.46 5.38 -3.21
C HIS A 175 -2.50 3.96 -3.82
N GLN A 176 -2.86 2.93 -3.06
CA GLN A 176 -2.87 1.54 -3.53
C GLN A 176 -4.20 1.15 -4.16
N LEU A 177 -5.34 1.39 -3.48
CA LEU A 177 -6.65 0.98 -4.00
C LEU A 177 -7.19 2.03 -4.97
N TYR A 178 -7.40 3.27 -4.53
CA TYR A 178 -8.06 4.28 -5.36
C TYR A 178 -7.19 4.75 -6.54
N GLN A 179 -6.00 5.30 -6.27
CA GLN A 179 -5.08 5.77 -7.31
C GLN A 179 -4.29 4.63 -7.98
N GLY A 180 -4.46 3.40 -7.50
CA GLY A 180 -3.91 2.21 -8.11
C GLY A 180 -4.95 1.40 -8.84
N VAL A 181 -5.53 0.44 -8.14
CA VAL A 181 -6.44 -0.57 -8.71
C VAL A 181 -7.66 0.06 -9.36
N ILE A 182 -8.37 0.96 -8.67
CA ILE A 182 -9.58 1.61 -9.21
C ILE A 182 -9.26 2.52 -10.39
N LYS A 183 -8.15 3.27 -10.33
CA LYS A 183 -7.69 4.08 -11.47
C LYS A 183 -7.45 3.21 -12.71
N HIS A 184 -6.80 2.05 -12.55
CA HIS A 184 -6.62 1.09 -13.64
C HIS A 184 -7.96 0.54 -14.12
N LEU A 185 -8.86 0.17 -13.21
CA LEU A 185 -10.21 -0.30 -13.54
C LEU A 185 -10.99 0.71 -14.39
N ILE A 186 -11.01 1.98 -14.00
CA ILE A 186 -11.65 3.04 -14.78
C ILE A 186 -11.00 3.16 -16.17
N SER A 187 -9.67 3.08 -16.25
CA SER A 187 -8.96 3.09 -17.53
C SER A 187 -9.37 1.91 -18.41
N TRP A 188 -9.49 0.71 -17.84
CA TRP A 188 -9.90 -0.49 -18.56
C TRP A 188 -11.33 -0.39 -19.09
N LEU A 189 -12.25 0.13 -18.27
CA LEU A 189 -13.64 0.34 -18.67
C LEU A 189 -13.77 1.38 -19.78
N LYS A 190 -12.99 2.46 -19.72
CA LYS A 190 -12.93 3.46 -20.79
C LYS A 190 -12.40 2.86 -22.10
N SER A 191 -11.42 1.96 -22.04
CA SER A 191 -10.94 1.25 -23.23
C SER A 191 -11.97 0.26 -23.77
N ALA A 192 -12.70 -0.44 -22.89
CA ALA A 192 -13.70 -1.44 -23.28
C ALA A 192 -14.95 -0.83 -23.93
N PHE A 193 -15.45 0.29 -23.39
CA PHE A 193 -16.76 0.86 -23.78
C PHE A 193 -16.66 2.23 -24.46
N GLY A 194 -15.47 2.85 -24.46
CA GLY A 194 -15.27 4.21 -24.91
C GLY A 194 -15.58 5.25 -23.82
N PRO A 195 -14.79 6.34 -23.74
CA PRO A 195 -14.99 7.38 -22.72
C PRO A 195 -16.34 8.09 -22.87
N SER A 196 -16.80 8.30 -24.11
CA SER A 196 -18.04 9.02 -24.40
C SER A 196 -19.27 8.32 -23.82
N GLU A 197 -19.33 7.00 -23.90
CA GLU A 197 -20.47 6.22 -23.35
C GLU A 197 -20.47 6.25 -21.83
N ILE A 198 -19.30 6.05 -21.21
CA ILE A 198 -19.14 6.11 -19.74
C ILE A 198 -19.54 7.50 -19.21
N ASP A 199 -19.09 8.56 -19.87
CA ASP A 199 -19.42 9.93 -19.46
C ASP A 199 -20.91 10.23 -19.68
N ALA A 200 -21.48 9.85 -20.83
CA ALA A 200 -22.91 10.05 -21.11
C ALA A 200 -23.81 9.39 -20.05
N ARG A 201 -23.42 8.22 -19.55
CA ARG A 201 -24.13 7.53 -18.46
C ARG A 201 -23.96 8.21 -17.11
N CYS A 202 -22.79 8.76 -16.81
CA CYS A 202 -22.61 9.59 -15.62
C CYS A 202 -23.60 10.78 -15.60
N LEU A 203 -23.84 11.40 -16.76
CA LEU A 203 -24.78 12.52 -16.89
C LEU A 203 -26.25 12.09 -16.73
N ARG A 204 -26.58 10.83 -17.07
CA ARG A 204 -27.94 10.27 -16.95
C ARG A 204 -28.24 9.69 -15.57
N MET A 205 -27.24 9.63 -14.68
CA MET A 205 -27.48 9.18 -13.31
C MET A 205 -28.50 10.12 -12.63
N PRO A 206 -29.51 9.56 -11.93
CA PRO A 206 -30.46 10.38 -11.21
C PRO A 206 -29.72 11.20 -10.15
N PRO A 207 -30.08 12.49 -9.97
CA PRO A 207 -29.54 13.30 -8.89
C PRO A 207 -29.74 12.59 -7.55
N ASN A 208 -28.71 12.61 -6.72
CA ASN A 208 -28.78 12.09 -5.37
C ASN A 208 -28.11 13.07 -4.39
N HIS A 209 -28.48 12.98 -3.12
CA HIS A 209 -27.99 13.90 -2.09
C HIS A 209 -26.65 13.47 -1.47
N SER A 210 -26.17 12.25 -1.78
CA SER A 210 -25.12 11.58 -1.01
C SER A 210 -23.81 11.37 -1.78
N ILE A 211 -23.81 11.57 -3.10
CA ILE A 211 -22.72 11.29 -4.04
C ILE A 211 -22.59 12.48 -4.98
N HIS A 212 -21.35 12.84 -5.33
CA HIS A 212 -21.11 13.89 -6.31
C HIS A 212 -21.76 13.60 -7.67
N PHE A 213 -22.44 14.59 -8.23
CA PHE A 213 -22.94 14.55 -9.61
C PHE A 213 -21.84 14.93 -10.60
N PHE A 214 -21.45 14.00 -11.47
CA PHE A 214 -20.39 14.20 -12.46
C PHE A 214 -20.95 14.79 -13.76
N SER A 215 -21.22 16.10 -13.77
CA SER A 215 -21.87 16.80 -14.89
C SER A 215 -21.10 16.82 -16.21
N ARG A 216 -19.81 16.46 -16.19
CA ARG A 216 -18.95 16.30 -17.39
C ARG A 216 -18.40 14.87 -17.52
N GLY A 217 -19.01 13.92 -16.83
CA GLY A 217 -18.50 12.56 -16.71
C GLY A 217 -17.25 12.44 -15.83
N ILE A 218 -16.63 11.27 -15.87
CA ILE A 218 -15.46 10.93 -15.05
C ILE A 218 -14.17 10.92 -15.87
N SER A 219 -14.25 10.84 -17.21
CA SER A 219 -13.07 10.76 -18.08
C SER A 219 -12.17 11.99 -18.07
N PRO A 220 -12.68 13.25 -17.98
CA PRO A 220 -11.84 14.45 -17.98
C PRO A 220 -11.16 14.73 -16.63
N LEU A 221 -11.51 13.99 -15.59
CA LEU A 221 -11.03 14.27 -14.24
C LEU A 221 -9.52 14.00 -14.12
N SER A 222 -8.80 14.97 -13.56
CA SER A 222 -7.39 14.83 -13.18
C SER A 222 -7.22 15.23 -11.71
N ARG A 223 -6.18 14.69 -11.06
CA ARG A 223 -5.87 14.96 -9.63
C ARG A 223 -7.09 14.77 -8.72
N ILE A 224 -7.72 13.61 -8.84
CA ILE A 224 -8.97 13.26 -8.16
C ILE A 224 -8.71 13.11 -6.65
N SER A 225 -9.56 13.72 -5.82
CA SER A 225 -9.50 13.56 -4.36
C SER A 225 -10.01 12.19 -3.92
N GLY A 226 -9.63 11.74 -2.72
CA GLY A 226 -10.15 10.48 -2.16
C GLY A 226 -11.68 10.41 -2.11
N THR A 227 -12.35 11.51 -1.75
CA THR A 227 -13.82 11.60 -1.75
C THR A 227 -14.40 11.38 -3.14
N LYS A 228 -13.84 12.02 -4.18
CA LYS A 228 -14.30 11.82 -5.55
C LYS A 228 -14.06 10.40 -6.03
N HIS A 229 -12.94 9.77 -5.65
CA HIS A 229 -12.71 8.35 -5.94
C HIS A 229 -13.79 7.45 -5.32
N LYS A 230 -14.15 7.71 -4.06
CA LYS A 230 -15.23 7.00 -3.38
C LYS A 230 -16.57 7.15 -4.12
N ASP A 231 -16.91 8.37 -4.52
CA ASP A 231 -18.14 8.65 -5.27
C ASP A 231 -18.18 7.93 -6.62
N ILE A 232 -17.05 7.88 -7.34
CA ILE A 232 -16.92 7.12 -8.58
C ILE A 232 -17.15 5.62 -8.34
N CYS A 233 -16.56 5.04 -7.28
CA CYS A 233 -16.76 3.63 -6.93
C CYS A 233 -18.24 3.29 -6.69
N CYS A 234 -19.02 4.20 -6.11
CA CYS A 234 -20.45 3.99 -5.85
C CYS A 234 -21.29 3.88 -7.13
N ILE A 235 -20.91 4.59 -8.20
CA ILE A 235 -21.67 4.59 -9.45
C ILE A 235 -21.11 3.61 -10.50
N LEU A 236 -19.84 3.21 -10.38
CA LEU A 236 -19.09 2.51 -11.44
C LEU A 236 -19.80 1.26 -11.97
N LEU A 237 -20.35 0.43 -11.08
CA LEU A 237 -21.05 -0.79 -11.48
C LEU A 237 -22.34 -0.47 -12.25
N GLY A 238 -23.09 0.55 -11.80
CA GLY A 238 -24.31 1.00 -12.47
C GLY A 238 -24.04 1.59 -13.85
N LEU A 239 -22.86 2.17 -14.08
CA LEU A 239 -22.47 2.66 -15.40
C LEU A 239 -22.29 1.54 -16.43
N VAL A 240 -21.95 0.32 -16.01
CA VAL A 240 -21.50 -0.76 -16.92
C VAL A 240 -22.38 -2.00 -16.95
N VAL A 241 -23.40 -2.09 -16.09
CA VAL A 241 -24.18 -3.33 -15.86
C VAL A 241 -24.93 -3.86 -17.08
N ASP A 242 -25.36 -2.99 -17.99
CA ASP A 242 -26.15 -3.29 -19.19
C ASP A 242 -25.40 -2.96 -20.49
N LEU A 243 -24.12 -2.60 -20.40
CA LEU A 243 -23.29 -2.36 -21.58
C LEU A 243 -22.92 -3.66 -22.29
N GLN A 244 -23.10 -3.68 -23.61
CA GLN A 244 -22.73 -4.81 -24.45
C GLN A 244 -21.24 -4.77 -24.76
N LEU A 245 -20.62 -5.95 -24.80
CA LEU A 245 -19.22 -6.10 -25.21
C LEU A 245 -19.12 -6.44 -26.70
N PRO A 246 -18.02 -6.05 -27.36
CA PRO A 246 -17.75 -6.46 -28.74
C PRO A 246 -17.58 -7.98 -28.84
N ASN A 247 -17.70 -8.51 -30.06
CA ASN A 247 -17.43 -9.91 -30.39
C ASN A 247 -18.28 -10.95 -29.65
N ASN A 248 -19.51 -10.60 -29.22
CA ASN A 248 -20.41 -11.46 -28.43
C ASN A 248 -19.78 -11.99 -27.13
N LEU A 249 -18.77 -11.30 -26.60
CA LEU A 249 -18.19 -11.63 -25.32
C LEU A 249 -19.20 -11.39 -24.20
N SER A 250 -19.21 -12.27 -23.18
CA SER A 250 -20.18 -12.17 -22.08
C SER A 250 -19.89 -10.94 -21.19
N PRO A 251 -20.80 -9.94 -21.13
CA PRO A 251 -20.63 -8.78 -20.24
C PRO A 251 -20.58 -9.20 -18.76
N HIS A 252 -21.21 -10.33 -18.42
CA HIS A 252 -21.25 -10.84 -17.06
C HIS A 252 -19.86 -11.11 -16.47
N ARG A 253 -18.88 -11.55 -17.27
CA ARG A 253 -17.50 -11.75 -16.77
C ARG A 253 -16.86 -10.42 -16.37
N LEU A 254 -17.00 -9.39 -17.22
CA LEU A 254 -16.49 -8.06 -16.90
C LEU A 254 -17.19 -7.47 -15.68
N ILE A 255 -18.51 -7.59 -15.61
CA ILE A 255 -19.30 -7.12 -14.46
C ILE A 255 -18.86 -7.81 -13.17
N ARG A 256 -18.62 -9.13 -13.18
CA ARG A 256 -18.08 -9.88 -12.04
C ARG A 256 -16.69 -9.38 -11.63
N ALA A 257 -15.80 -9.13 -12.59
CA ALA A 257 -14.47 -8.59 -12.30
C ALA A 257 -14.53 -7.17 -11.70
N VAL A 258 -15.37 -6.29 -12.26
CA VAL A 258 -15.59 -4.93 -11.73
C VAL A 258 -16.14 -4.99 -10.31
N ARG A 259 -17.20 -5.78 -10.10
CA ARG A 259 -17.82 -5.97 -8.79
C ARG A 259 -16.82 -6.50 -7.77
N ALA A 260 -16.04 -7.51 -8.13
CA ALA A 260 -15.03 -8.09 -7.27
C ALA A 260 -14.01 -7.06 -6.75
N LEU A 261 -13.50 -6.18 -7.60
CA LEU A 261 -12.58 -5.11 -7.17
C LEU A 261 -13.26 -4.04 -6.31
N LEU A 262 -14.53 -3.73 -6.57
CA LEU A 262 -15.31 -2.81 -5.75
C LEU A 262 -15.58 -3.42 -4.36
N ASP A 263 -16.02 -4.67 -4.30
CA ASP A 263 -16.26 -5.43 -3.07
C ASP A 263 -14.97 -5.48 -2.23
N PHE A 264 -13.83 -5.84 -2.84
CA PHE A 264 -12.52 -5.81 -2.19
C PHE A 264 -12.19 -4.41 -1.64
N THR A 265 -12.42 -3.36 -2.44
CA THR A 265 -12.12 -1.98 -2.04
C THR A 265 -12.99 -1.53 -0.85
N TYR A 266 -14.25 -1.96 -0.78
CA TYR A 266 -15.13 -1.66 0.34
C TYR A 266 -14.76 -2.45 1.60
N LEU A 267 -14.45 -3.74 1.45
CA LEU A 267 -14.00 -4.60 2.55
C LEU A 267 -12.70 -4.08 3.17
N ALA A 268 -11.72 -3.69 2.34
CA ALA A 268 -10.46 -3.10 2.79
C ALA A 268 -10.59 -1.82 3.64
N GLN A 269 -11.75 -1.16 3.59
CA GLN A 269 -12.04 0.05 4.37
C GLN A 269 -12.66 -0.26 5.74
N TYR A 270 -12.94 -1.53 6.04
CA TYR A 270 -13.55 -1.91 7.30
C TYR A 270 -12.64 -1.49 8.46
N PRO A 271 -13.24 -1.02 9.57
CA PRO A 271 -12.44 -0.57 10.70
C PRO A 271 -11.74 -1.70 11.44
N SER A 272 -12.29 -2.91 11.32
CA SER A 272 -11.83 -4.17 11.89
C SER A 272 -12.40 -5.30 11.03
N HIS A 273 -11.72 -6.44 11.02
CA HIS A 273 -12.16 -7.62 10.32
C HIS A 273 -12.45 -8.76 11.30
N SER A 274 -13.50 -9.52 11.02
CA SER A 274 -13.70 -10.88 11.52
C SER A 274 -13.18 -11.90 10.49
N THR A 275 -13.01 -13.15 10.92
CA THR A 275 -12.63 -14.27 10.03
C THR A 275 -13.54 -14.35 8.80
N GLU A 276 -14.83 -14.13 8.99
CA GLU A 276 -15.83 -14.12 7.90
C GLU A 276 -15.57 -12.97 6.91
N THR A 277 -15.32 -11.75 7.40
CA THR A 277 -15.06 -10.61 6.51
C THR A 277 -13.71 -10.71 5.79
N LEU A 278 -12.71 -11.36 6.39
CA LEU A 278 -11.46 -11.69 5.70
C LEU A 278 -11.71 -12.69 4.57
N GLN A 279 -12.51 -13.73 4.83
CA GLN A 279 -12.91 -14.68 3.80
C GLN A 279 -13.64 -13.98 2.64
N TYR A 280 -14.52 -13.00 2.93
CA TYR A 280 -15.14 -12.20 1.89
C TYR A 280 -14.13 -11.40 1.05
N MET A 281 -13.08 -10.89 1.69
CA MET A 281 -12.03 -10.11 1.02
C MET A 281 -11.17 -10.99 0.10
N GLU A 282 -10.78 -12.17 0.57
CA GLU A 282 -10.11 -13.19 -0.25
C GLU A 282 -11.00 -13.64 -1.42
N ASN A 283 -12.27 -13.95 -1.13
CA ASN A 283 -13.23 -14.36 -2.16
C ASN A 283 -13.40 -13.28 -3.23
N ALA A 284 -13.45 -12.01 -2.86
CA ALA A 284 -13.49 -10.89 -3.81
C ALA A 284 -12.23 -10.89 -4.70
N LEU A 285 -11.05 -11.11 -4.13
CA LEU A 285 -9.82 -11.21 -4.92
C LEU A 285 -9.87 -12.41 -5.88
N HIS A 286 -10.23 -13.61 -5.41
CA HIS A 286 -10.41 -14.79 -6.25
C HIS A 286 -11.43 -14.58 -7.38
N GLN A 287 -12.56 -13.93 -7.09
CA GLN A 287 -13.57 -13.60 -8.10
C GLN A 287 -13.02 -12.66 -9.17
N PHE A 288 -12.20 -11.68 -8.80
CA PHE A 288 -11.54 -10.85 -9.81
C PHE A 288 -10.63 -11.70 -10.70
N HIS A 289 -9.77 -12.52 -10.10
CA HIS A 289 -8.82 -13.34 -10.85
C HIS A 289 -9.48 -14.39 -11.75
N ASN A 290 -10.60 -14.98 -11.35
CA ASN A 290 -11.37 -15.91 -12.18
C ASN A 290 -12.04 -15.24 -13.40
N ASN A 291 -12.21 -13.92 -13.38
CA ASN A 291 -12.96 -13.18 -14.41
C ASN A 291 -12.11 -12.21 -15.23
N LYS A 292 -10.92 -11.81 -14.75
CA LYS A 292 -10.10 -10.74 -15.34
C LYS A 292 -9.67 -10.99 -16.79
N ASP A 293 -9.57 -12.24 -17.24
CA ASP A 293 -9.16 -12.58 -18.62
C ASP A 293 -10.08 -11.99 -19.68
N ILE A 294 -11.31 -11.62 -19.32
CA ILE A 294 -12.19 -10.85 -20.21
C ILE A 294 -11.52 -9.56 -20.70
N LEU A 295 -10.70 -8.90 -19.87
CA LEU A 295 -9.97 -7.68 -20.25
C LEU A 295 -8.86 -7.99 -21.27
N VAL A 296 -8.27 -9.18 -21.22
CA VAL A 296 -7.29 -9.63 -22.22
C VAL A 296 -8.00 -9.96 -23.53
N GLN A 297 -9.13 -10.67 -23.46
CA GLN A 297 -9.97 -10.99 -24.62
C GLN A 297 -10.49 -9.74 -25.34
N LEU A 298 -10.73 -8.66 -24.60
CA LEU A 298 -11.14 -7.36 -25.13
C LEU A 298 -9.95 -6.55 -25.70
N GLY A 299 -8.71 -7.03 -25.60
CA GLY A 299 -7.52 -6.27 -26.00
C GLY A 299 -7.24 -5.05 -25.11
N VAL A 300 -7.86 -4.97 -23.93
CA VAL A 300 -7.72 -3.84 -23.00
C VAL A 300 -6.42 -3.93 -22.20
N HIS A 301 -5.90 -5.14 -22.01
CA HIS A 301 -4.68 -5.37 -21.24
C HIS A 301 -3.94 -6.63 -21.71
N GLU A 302 -2.60 -6.63 -21.67
CA GLU A 302 -1.79 -7.76 -22.15
C GLU A 302 -1.40 -8.74 -21.04
N ASN A 303 -1.00 -8.25 -19.86
CA ASN A 303 -0.60 -9.10 -18.73
C ASN A 303 -0.92 -8.43 -17.39
N PHE A 304 -1.40 -9.16 -16.38
CA PHE A 304 -1.76 -8.57 -15.08
C PHE A 304 -0.57 -8.36 -14.14
N LYS A 305 0.63 -8.07 -14.69
CA LYS A 305 1.87 -7.84 -13.91
C LYS A 305 1.91 -6.45 -13.27
N ILE A 306 0.85 -6.11 -12.52
CA ILE A 306 0.66 -4.80 -11.90
C ILE A 306 1.03 -4.89 -10.42
N LEU A 307 2.05 -4.14 -10.01
CA LEU A 307 2.52 -4.12 -8.61
C LEU A 307 1.38 -3.87 -7.61
N LYS A 308 0.49 -2.92 -7.93
CA LYS A 308 -0.65 -2.55 -7.08
C LYS A 308 -1.77 -3.59 -7.04
N LEU A 309 -1.85 -4.46 -8.04
CA LEU A 309 -2.78 -5.59 -8.01
C LEU A 309 -2.22 -6.70 -7.10
N HIS A 310 -0.90 -6.93 -7.15
CA HIS A 310 -0.25 -7.86 -6.23
C HIS A 310 -0.35 -7.40 -4.76
N SER A 311 -0.28 -6.09 -4.49
CA SER A 311 -0.47 -5.58 -3.13
C SER A 311 -1.85 -5.83 -2.54
N LEU A 312 -2.87 -6.21 -3.34
CA LEU A 312 -4.16 -6.65 -2.81
C LEU A 312 -4.01 -7.94 -2.00
N TRP A 313 -3.21 -8.89 -2.49
CA TRP A 313 -2.91 -10.11 -1.76
C TRP A 313 -2.22 -9.82 -0.43
N GLN A 314 -1.20 -8.95 -0.47
CA GLN A 314 -0.46 -8.52 0.72
C GLN A 314 -1.38 -7.85 1.76
N LEU A 315 -2.43 -7.17 1.30
CA LEU A 315 -3.42 -6.58 2.19
C LEU A 315 -4.30 -7.64 2.88
N CYS A 316 -4.65 -8.74 2.20
CA CYS A 316 -5.33 -9.86 2.87
C CYS A 316 -4.44 -10.44 3.97
N GLU A 317 -3.21 -10.82 3.64
CA GLU A 317 -2.24 -11.40 4.57
C GLU A 317 -2.00 -10.50 5.80
N PHE A 318 -1.84 -9.20 5.58
CA PHE A 318 -1.67 -8.24 6.67
C PHE A 318 -2.88 -8.20 7.62
N ASN A 319 -4.10 -8.27 7.09
CA ASN A 319 -5.29 -8.28 7.93
C ASN A 319 -5.50 -9.62 8.67
N HIS A 320 -5.08 -10.75 8.09
CA HIS A 320 -5.00 -12.03 8.80
C HIS A 320 -4.03 -11.96 9.98
N ALA A 321 -2.82 -11.46 9.76
CA ALA A 321 -1.80 -11.35 10.81
C ALA A 321 -2.23 -10.43 11.98
N ILE A 322 -3.00 -9.37 11.72
CA ILE A 322 -3.57 -8.53 12.79
C ILE A 322 -4.64 -9.28 13.59
N GLN A 323 -5.49 -10.07 12.94
CA GLN A 323 -6.55 -10.78 13.64
C GLN A 323 -6.00 -11.86 14.58
N ASP A 324 -4.92 -12.54 14.18
CA ASP A 324 -4.29 -13.58 15.00
C ASP A 324 -3.50 -13.03 16.20
N THR A 325 -3.22 -11.73 16.23
CA THR A 325 -2.44 -11.06 17.28
C THR A 325 -3.26 -10.22 18.27
N GLY A 326 -4.59 -10.11 18.05
CA GLY A 326 -5.52 -9.35 18.90
C GLY A 326 -6.37 -10.25 19.79
#